data_AF-A0A9W4T9U5-F1
#
_entry.id   AF-A0A9W4T9U5-F1
#
_cell.length_a   1.000
_cell.length_b   1.000
_cell.length_c   1.000
_cell.angle_alpha   90.00
_cell.angle_beta   90.00
_cell.angle_gamma   90.00
#
_symmetry.space_group_name_H-M   'P 1'
#
loop_
_entity.id
_entity.type
_entity.pdbx_description
1 polymer ?
#
loop_
_entity_poly.entity_id
_entity_poly.type
_entity_poly.pdbx_seq_one_letter_code
_entity_poly.pdbx_strand_id
1 'polypeptide(L)' 'MALVSPVVALFEWIIEAARELIRLRRENYDDFEFVPNNCHERIWRTISNQLFLNRGFAASPSQYRRKWYSLKYGYKNLK' A
#
# COMPACT_ATOMS: atom_id res chain seq x y z
N MET A 1 10.18 -34.72 -19.94
CA MET A 1 9.25 -33.59 -19.72
C MET A 1 9.50 -33.03 -18.34
N ALA A 2 10.13 -31.87 -18.22
CA ALA A 2 10.36 -31.22 -16.93
C ALA A 2 9.18 -30.30 -16.62
N LEU A 3 8.57 -30.49 -15.45
CA LEU A 3 7.55 -29.58 -14.91
C LEU A 3 8.25 -28.27 -14.55
N VAL A 4 8.12 -27.26 -15.41
CA VAL A 4 8.52 -25.89 -15.06
C VAL A 4 7.55 -25.42 -13.98
N SER A 5 7.99 -25.45 -12.73
CA SER A 5 7.26 -24.81 -11.63
C SER A 5 7.04 -23.35 -12.00
N PRO A 6 5.81 -22.81 -11.94
CA PRO A 6 5.61 -21.39 -12.15
C PRO A 6 6.40 -20.67 -11.06
N VAL A 7 7.38 -19.87 -11.46
CA VAL A 7 8.03 -18.91 -10.57
C VAL A 7 6.90 -18.09 -9.97
N VAL A 8 6.61 -18.32 -8.69
CA VAL A 8 5.70 -17.47 -7.93
C VAL A 8 6.37 -16.10 -7.95
N ALA A 9 5.85 -15.19 -8.78
CA ALA A 9 6.35 -13.83 -8.84
C ALA A 9 6.27 -13.26 -7.41
N LEU A 10 7.42 -13.01 -6.80
CA LEU A 10 7.51 -12.36 -5.50
C LEU A 10 6.84 -11.00 -5.64
N PHE A 11 5.81 -10.78 -4.83
CA PHE A 11 5.11 -9.50 -4.80
C PHE A 11 6.09 -8.41 -4.35
N GLU A 12 6.47 -7.53 -5.27
CA GLU A 12 7.42 -6.46 -5.04
C GLU A 12 6.77 -5.08 -5.24
N TRP A 13 7.09 -4.15 -4.35
CA TRP A 13 6.61 -2.78 -4.45
C TRP A 13 7.44 -1.99 -5.46
N ILE A 14 6.83 -1.63 -6.59
CA ILE A 14 7.44 -0.69 -7.52
C ILE A 14 7.44 0.74 -6.95
N ILE A 15 8.43 1.53 -7.33
CA ILE A 15 8.63 2.90 -6.81
C ILE A 15 7.41 3.79 -7.06
N GLU A 16 6.81 3.71 -8.25
CA GLU A 16 5.64 4.52 -8.61
C GLU A 16 4.40 4.19 -7.76
N ALA A 17 4.20 2.91 -7.41
CA ALA A 17 3.13 2.52 -6.50
C ALA A 17 3.38 3.02 -5.06
N ALA A 18 4.64 3.03 -4.62
CA ALA A 18 4.99 3.60 -3.31
C ALA A 18 4.79 5.12 -3.26
N ARG A 19 5.15 5.84 -4.34
CA ARG A 19 4.91 7.30 -4.48
C ARG A 19 3.42 7.62 -4.44
N GLU A 20 2.63 6.87 -5.21
CA GLU A 20 1.19 7.04 -5.28
C GLU A 20 0.51 6.69 -3.94
N LEU A 21 1.00 5.68 -3.23
CA LEU A 21 0.56 5.38 -1.86
C LEU A 21 0.79 6.57 -0.92
N ILE A 22 1.95 7.20 -0.96
CA ILE A 22 2.24 8.38 -0.12
C ILE A 22 1.28 9.53 -0.46
N ARG A 23 1.01 9.78 -1.75
CA ARG A 23 0.06 10.80 -2.20
C ARG A 23 -1.34 10.54 -1.66
N LEU A 24 -1.89 9.35 -1.89
CA LEU A 24 -3.23 8.98 -1.43
C LEU A 24 -3.34 9.01 0.10
N ARG A 25 -2.30 8.59 0.81
CA ARG A 25 -2.29 8.64 2.29
C ARG A 25 -2.27 10.09 2.80
N ARG A 26 -1.66 11.03 2.08
CA ARG A 26 -1.71 12.46 2.38
C ARG A 26 -3.10 13.04 2.10
N GLU A 27 -3.74 12.64 1.01
CA GLU A 27 -5.09 13.09 0.65
C GLU A 27 -6.17 12.61 1.62
N ASN A 28 -6.00 11.41 2.17
CA ASN A 28 -6.88 10.84 3.19
C ASN A 28 -6.36 11.12 4.62
N TYR A 29 -5.59 12.19 4.83
CA TYR A 29 -4.98 12.48 6.14
C TYR A 29 -6.04 12.62 7.24
N ASP A 30 -7.07 13.42 7.00
CA ASP A 30 -8.14 13.69 7.97
C ASP A 30 -8.90 12.41 8.36
N ASP A 31 -9.14 11.51 7.39
CA ASP A 31 -9.79 10.23 7.66
C ASP A 31 -8.96 9.37 8.62
N PHE A 32 -7.63 9.38 8.51
CA PHE A 32 -6.78 8.65 9.44
C PHE A 32 -6.64 9.32 10.81
N GLU A 33 -6.92 10.62 10.92
CA GLU A 33 -6.80 11.39 12.16
C GLU A 33 -8.10 11.37 12.97
N PHE A 34 -9.25 11.55 12.31
CA PHE A 34 -10.54 11.75 12.97
C PHE A 34 -11.40 10.48 13.01
N VAL A 35 -11.15 9.51 12.15
CA VAL A 35 -11.92 8.26 12.15
C VAL A 35 -11.32 7.25 13.14
N PRO A 36 -12.13 6.58 13.97
CA PRO A 36 -11.67 5.51 14.85
C PRO A 36 -10.86 4.42 14.13
N ASN A 37 -9.85 3.90 14.81
CA ASN A 37 -8.91 2.90 14.26
C ASN A 37 -9.60 1.65 13.69
N ASN A 38 -10.72 1.22 14.26
CA ASN A 38 -11.48 0.05 13.78
C ASN A 38 -12.10 0.27 12.39
N CYS A 39 -12.25 1.52 11.95
CA CYS A 39 -12.75 1.86 10.61
C CYS A 39 -11.62 2.07 9.59
N HIS A 40 -10.35 2.06 10.00
CA HIS A 40 -9.22 2.30 9.09
C HIS A 40 -9.09 1.24 8.00
N GLU A 41 -9.59 0.02 8.23
CA GLU A 41 -9.61 -1.01 7.18
C GLU A 41 -10.39 -0.54 5.95
N ARG A 42 -11.51 0.18 6.16
CA ARG A 42 -12.31 0.73 5.06
C ARG A 42 -11.53 1.79 4.28
N ILE A 43 -10.79 2.65 4.98
CA ILE A 43 -9.94 3.69 4.36
C ILE A 43 -8.83 3.03 3.54
N TRP A 44 -8.15 2.01 4.09
CA TRP A 44 -7.14 1.24 3.36
C TRP A 44 -7.71 0.55 2.13
N ARG A 45 -8.94 0.06 2.19
CA ARG A 45 -9.64 -0.53 1.04
C ARG A 45 -9.88 0.51 -0.04
N THR A 46 -10.36 1.70 0.31
CA THR A 46 -10.54 2.82 -0.63
C THR A 46 -9.22 3.18 -1.32
N ILE A 47 -8.13 3.33 -0.55
CA ILE A 47 -6.80 3.64 -1.10
C ILE A 47 -6.33 2.53 -2.04
N SER A 48 -6.49 1.25 -1.67
CA SER A 48 -6.07 0.13 -2.52
C SER A 48 -6.83 0.09 -3.85
N ASN A 49 -8.13 0.42 -3.83
CA ASN A 49 -8.95 0.48 -5.04
C ASN A 49 -8.51 1.65 -5.93
N GLN A 50 -8.29 2.83 -5.36
CA GLN A 50 -7.82 3.99 -6.12
C GLN A 50 -6.45 3.76 -6.75
N LEU A 51 -5.50 3.18 -6.01
CA LEU A 51 -4.18 2.91 -6.56
C LEU A 51 -4.24 1.84 -7.65
N PHE A 52 -5.09 0.81 -7.49
CA PHE A 52 -5.34 -0.17 -8.55
C PHE A 52 -5.89 0.49 -9.81
N LEU A 53 -6.88 1.38 -9.70
CA LEU A 53 -7.44 2.10 -10.84
C LEU A 53 -6.40 3.01 -11.52
N ASN A 54 -5.52 3.67 -10.74
CA ASN A 54 -4.54 4.60 -11.27
C ASN A 54 -3.31 3.91 -11.88
N ARG A 55 -2.91 2.74 -11.38
CA ARG A 55 -1.61 2.11 -11.67
C ARG A 55 -1.68 0.64 -12.08
N GLY A 56 -2.84 0.00 -12.00
CA GLY A 56 -2.98 -1.45 -12.18
C GLY A 56 -2.28 -2.28 -11.10
N PHE A 57 -1.81 -1.66 -10.01
CA PHE A 57 -1.03 -2.34 -8.98
C PHE A 57 -1.95 -3.01 -7.96
N ALA A 58 -2.10 -4.32 -8.10
CA ALA A 58 -2.93 -5.14 -7.23
C ALA A 58 -2.15 -5.55 -5.97
N ALA A 59 -2.60 -5.07 -4.81
CA ALA A 59 -2.19 -5.60 -3.52
C ALA A 59 -3.36 -5.51 -2.53
N SER A 60 -3.37 -6.37 -1.52
CA SER A 60 -4.37 -6.34 -0.46
C SER A 60 -4.26 -5.07 0.40
N PRO A 61 -5.36 -4.59 0.99
CA PRO A 61 -5.33 -3.45 1.93
C PRO A 61 -4.29 -3.61 3.05
N SER A 62 -4.09 -4.85 3.52
CA SER A 62 -3.08 -5.16 4.55
C SER A 62 -1.63 -4.94 4.08
N GLN A 63 -1.33 -5.18 2.79
CA GLN A 63 -0.01 -4.94 2.20
C GLN A 63 0.24 -3.44 2.06
N TYR A 64 -0.78 -2.66 1.66
CA TYR A 64 -0.71 -1.19 1.64
C TYR A 64 -0.43 -0.62 3.03
N ARG A 65 -1.16 -1.07 4.05
CA ARG A 65 -0.95 -0.68 5.44
C ARG A 65 0.48 -1.00 5.91
N ARG A 66 0.97 -2.22 5.66
CA ARG A 66 2.34 -2.63 6.01
C ARG A 66 3.40 -1.77 5.31
N LYS A 67 3.23 -1.50 4.01
CA LYS A 67 4.15 -0.66 3.25
C LYS A 67 4.19 0.77 3.80
N TRP A 68 3.04 1.36 4.12
CA TRP A 68 2.97 2.69 4.73
C TRP A 68 3.77 2.76 6.04
N TYR A 69 3.59 1.79 6.96
CA TYR A 69 4.35 1.79 8.20
C TYR A 69 5.86 1.59 7.98
N SER A 70 6.24 0.74 7.03
CA SER A 70 7.65 0.58 6.64
C SER A 70 8.25 1.90 6.12
N LEU A 71 7.54 2.61 5.24
CA LEU A 71 7.95 3.92 4.73
C LEU A 71 8.06 4.96 5.86
N LYS A 72 7.05 5.04 6.73
CA LYS A 72 7.02 5.96 7.88
C LYS A 72 8.15 5.67 8.85
N TYR A 73 8.41 4.41 9.14
CA TYR A 73 9.51 4.00 10.01
C TYR A 73 10.86 4.32 9.37
N GLY A 74 11.05 3.99 8.08
CA GLY A 74 12.25 4.34 7.33
C GLY A 74 12.53 5.84 7.40
N TYR A 75 11.52 6.68 7.11
CA TYR A 75 11.65 8.13 7.18
C TYR A 75 12.08 8.64 8.56
N LYS A 76 11.46 8.13 9.63
CA LYS A 76 11.83 8.50 11.01
C LYS A 76 13.26 8.15 11.40
N ASN A 77 13.86 7.17 10.72
CA ASN A 77 15.21 6.70 10.99
C ASN A 77 16.23 7.16 9.94
N LEU A 78 15.85 8.08 9.04
CA LEU A 78 16.81 8.79 8.20
C LEU A 78 17.63 9.73 9.09
N LYS A 79 18.94 9.48 9.16
CA LYS A 79 19.92 10.37 9.79
C LYS A 79 20.45 11.36 8.76
#